data_AF-A0AAW0QUZ6-F1
#
_entry.id   AF-A0AAW0QUZ6-F1
#
_cell.length_a   1.000
_cell.length_b   1.000
_cell.length_c   1.000
_cell.angle_alpha   90.00
_cell.angle_beta   90.00
_cell.angle_gamma   90.00
#
_symmetry.space_group_name_H-M   'P 1'
#
loop_
_entity.id
_entity.type
_entity.pdbx_description
1 polymer ?
#
loop_
_entity_poly.entity_id
_entity_poly.type
_entity_poly.pdbx_seq_one_letter_code
_entity_poly.pdbx_strand_id
1 'polypeptide(L)'
;MSQLWSKQPASPSPNGAGVASPTTPPLEAPLDVVASPTTGGRQRNPGRRFAQIIKLKPECIAQYKECHAAVWPEVQRQIKACNIQDYSICHDPETGILFASFKYVGYDYAGDMERMRENPKVREWWAMTDSYQESMVPGAKSSESGEPSWWKPVEEVFYQA
;
A
#
# COMPACT_ATOMS: atom_id res chain seq x y z
N MET A 1 -20.14 10.51 -34.76
CA MET A 1 -21.31 9.87 -35.42
C MET A 1 -21.35 8.39 -35.02
N SER A 2 -22.00 8.06 -33.91
CA SER A 2 -22.98 6.97 -33.82
C SER A 2 -23.43 6.87 -32.37
N GLN A 3 -24.73 6.93 -32.18
CA GLN A 3 -25.43 7.04 -30.91
C GLN A 3 -26.00 5.68 -30.48
N LEU A 4 -26.42 5.64 -29.21
CA LEU A 4 -27.63 4.97 -28.68
C LEU A 4 -27.65 3.45 -28.52
N TRP A 5 -27.88 3.02 -27.26
CA TRP A 5 -29.03 2.23 -26.77
C TRP A 5 -28.77 1.86 -25.28
N SER A 6 -29.68 1.80 -24.31
CA SER A 6 -31.01 2.37 -24.02
C SER A 6 -31.30 2.10 -22.54
N LYS A 7 -32.27 2.85 -22.00
CA LYS A 7 -32.75 2.83 -20.62
C LYS A 7 -33.60 1.58 -20.26
N GLN A 8 -33.53 1.27 -18.95
CA GLN A 8 -34.41 0.53 -18.02
C GLN A 8 -35.93 0.47 -18.32
N PRO A 9 -36.69 -0.43 -17.65
CA PRO A 9 -37.47 0.00 -16.46
C PRO A 9 -37.62 -1.04 -15.33
N ALA A 10 -38.26 -0.62 -14.23
CA ALA A 10 -38.44 -1.30 -12.94
C ALA A 10 -39.90 -1.73 -12.62
N SER A 11 -40.02 -2.57 -11.56
CA SER A 11 -41.18 -2.81 -10.65
C SER A 11 -42.32 -3.75 -11.13
N PRO A 12 -43.21 -4.32 -10.28
CA PRO A 12 -43.46 -4.05 -8.84
C PRO A 12 -43.72 -5.29 -7.88
N SER A 13 -43.86 -5.02 -6.57
CA SER A 13 -44.54 -5.87 -5.53
C SER A 13 -46.07 -5.70 -5.55
N PRO A 14 -46.90 -6.52 -4.85
CA PRO A 14 -47.37 -6.17 -3.49
C PRO A 14 -47.92 -7.30 -2.55
N ASN A 15 -48.33 -6.90 -1.33
CA ASN A 15 -49.25 -7.51 -0.32
C ASN A 15 -48.72 -8.63 0.60
N GLY A 16 -49.10 -8.74 1.89
CA GLY A 16 -50.10 -8.07 2.75
C GLY A 16 -50.11 -8.70 4.17
N ALA A 17 -50.67 -7.99 5.15
CA ALA A 17 -50.55 -8.20 6.61
C ALA A 17 -51.42 -9.32 7.24
N GLY A 18 -51.04 -9.79 8.45
CA GLY A 18 -51.86 -10.63 9.34
C GLY A 18 -51.21 -10.85 10.73
N VAL A 19 -51.96 -10.61 11.81
CA VAL A 19 -51.55 -10.39 13.22
C VAL A 19 -51.71 -11.66 14.08
N ALA A 20 -50.79 -11.92 15.03
CA ALA A 20 -51.06 -12.29 16.45
C ALA A 20 -49.82 -12.86 17.19
N SER A 21 -49.58 -12.35 18.41
CA SER A 21 -48.79 -12.92 19.53
C SER A 21 -49.81 -13.45 20.59
N PRO A 22 -49.48 -14.22 21.66
CA PRO A 22 -48.23 -14.20 22.44
C PRO A 22 -47.74 -15.56 23.00
N THR A 23 -46.56 -15.59 23.61
CA THR A 23 -46.29 -16.08 24.99
C THR A 23 -44.79 -16.05 25.27
N THR A 24 -44.42 -15.32 26.32
CA THR A 24 -43.07 -15.20 26.89
C THR A 24 -42.95 -16.13 28.11
N PRO A 25 -41.82 -16.83 28.30
CA PRO A 25 -41.31 -17.18 29.62
C PRO A 25 -39.99 -16.44 29.92
N PRO A 26 -39.55 -16.38 31.20
CA PRO A 26 -38.83 -15.22 31.73
C PRO A 26 -37.31 -15.30 31.62
N LEU A 27 -36.74 -14.09 31.48
CA LEU A 27 -35.47 -13.57 31.98
C LEU A 27 -34.43 -14.58 32.54
N GLU A 28 -33.45 -14.94 31.71
CA GLU A 28 -32.09 -15.23 32.17
C GLU A 28 -31.16 -14.11 31.71
N ALA A 29 -30.58 -13.40 32.68
CA ALA A 29 -29.49 -12.46 32.46
C ALA A 29 -28.16 -13.24 32.33
N PRO A 30 -27.17 -12.70 31.61
CA PRO A 30 -26.17 -13.49 30.90
C PRO A 30 -25.02 -13.90 31.82
N LEU A 31 -24.69 -15.19 31.85
CA LEU A 31 -23.44 -15.64 32.43
C LEU A 31 -22.37 -15.70 31.33
N ASP A 32 -21.50 -14.70 31.40
CA ASP A 32 -20.10 -14.72 30.97
C ASP A 32 -19.85 -15.15 29.51
N VAL A 33 -20.01 -14.19 28.59
CA VAL A 33 -19.08 -14.11 27.46
C VAL A 33 -17.70 -13.83 28.07
N VAL A 34 -16.98 -14.90 28.40
CA VAL A 34 -15.54 -14.84 28.62
C VAL A 34 -14.97 -14.34 27.29
N ALA A 35 -14.74 -13.03 27.22
CA ALA A 35 -13.86 -12.45 26.23
C ALA A 35 -12.54 -13.18 26.41
N SER A 36 -12.31 -14.17 25.56
CA SER A 36 -11.03 -14.84 25.49
C SER A 36 -10.02 -13.72 25.24
N PRO A 37 -9.01 -13.52 26.12
CA PRO A 37 -7.95 -12.59 25.78
C PRO A 37 -7.33 -13.16 24.52
N THR A 38 -7.51 -12.48 23.39
CA THR A 38 -6.74 -12.77 22.20
C THR A 38 -5.32 -12.31 22.51
N THR A 39 -4.60 -13.12 23.30
CA THR A 39 -3.16 -13.08 23.44
C THR A 39 -2.57 -13.69 22.16
N GLY A 40 -2.98 -13.14 21.00
CA GLY A 40 -2.25 -13.29 19.78
C GLY A 40 -1.05 -12.37 19.90
N GLY A 41 0.07 -12.89 20.40
CA GLY A 41 1.33 -12.15 20.39
C GLY A 41 1.57 -11.61 18.98
N ARG A 42 2.00 -10.35 18.85
CA ARG A 42 2.29 -9.75 17.55
C ARG A 42 3.29 -10.63 16.80
N GLN A 43 2.88 -11.18 15.66
CA GLN A 43 3.75 -11.99 14.83
C GLN A 43 4.62 -11.08 13.96
N ARG A 44 5.94 -11.28 14.01
CA ARG A 44 6.89 -10.55 13.17
C ARG A 44 6.88 -11.14 11.75
N ASN A 45 6.94 -10.29 10.74
CA ASN A 45 7.08 -10.73 9.35
C ASN A 45 8.43 -11.44 9.18
N PRO A 46 8.47 -12.64 8.58
CA PRO A 46 9.72 -13.40 8.39
C PRO A 46 10.65 -12.81 7.29
N GLY A 47 10.34 -11.62 6.76
CA GLY A 47 11.05 -11.01 5.64
C GLY A 47 10.25 -11.05 4.35
N ARG A 48 9.03 -10.48 4.34
CA ARG A 48 8.23 -10.35 3.12
C ARG A 48 9.01 -9.49 2.12
N ARG A 49 9.22 -9.98 0.91
CA ARG A 49 9.93 -9.27 -0.15
C ARG A 49 8.96 -8.44 -0.98
N PHE A 50 9.44 -7.29 -1.41
CA PHE A 50 8.77 -6.38 -2.30
C PHE A 50 9.70 -6.10 -3.46
N ALA A 51 9.12 -6.03 -4.65
CA ALA A 51 9.80 -5.60 -5.85
C ALA A 51 8.88 -4.64 -6.60
N GLN A 52 9.46 -3.58 -7.15
CA GLN A 52 8.71 -2.55 -7.86
C GLN A 52 9.59 -1.86 -8.91
N ILE A 53 8.96 -1.31 -9.94
CA ILE A 53 9.62 -0.61 -11.03
C ILE A 53 9.04 0.78 -11.25
N ILE A 54 9.88 1.69 -11.73
CA ILE A 54 9.49 3.01 -12.22
C ILE A 54 10.44 3.43 -13.35
N LYS A 55 10.03 4.40 -14.17
CA LYS A 55 10.91 4.95 -15.20
C LYS A 55 11.68 6.14 -14.67
N LEU A 56 12.97 6.20 -14.98
CA LEU A 56 13.83 7.34 -14.73
C LEU A 56 13.87 8.23 -15.97
N LYS A 57 13.72 9.54 -15.80
CA LYS A 57 13.85 10.50 -16.90
C LYS A 57 15.31 10.52 -17.37
N PRO A 58 15.57 10.38 -18.69
CA PRO A 58 16.93 10.33 -19.22
C PRO A 58 17.80 11.53 -18.81
N GLU A 59 17.21 12.73 -18.73
CA GLU A 59 17.86 13.97 -18.34
C GLU A 59 18.16 14.09 -16.83
N CYS A 60 17.66 13.16 -16.00
CA CYS A 60 17.83 13.17 -14.55
C CYS A 60 18.73 12.04 -14.03
N ILE A 61 19.34 11.23 -14.90
CA ILE A 61 20.13 10.06 -14.51
C ILE A 61 21.28 10.43 -13.56
N ALA A 62 22.01 11.50 -13.87
CA ALA A 62 23.14 11.94 -13.06
C ALA A 62 22.69 12.39 -11.67
N GLN A 63 21.68 13.26 -11.60
CA GLN A 63 21.12 13.77 -10.35
C GLN A 63 20.55 12.66 -9.47
N TYR A 64 19.87 11.67 -10.08
CA TYR A 64 19.32 10.53 -9.36
C TYR A 64 20.41 9.68 -8.71
N LYS A 65 21.50 9.40 -9.44
CA LYS A 65 22.64 8.64 -8.90
C LYS A 65 23.37 9.42 -7.81
N GLU A 66 23.58 10.71 -8.01
CA GLU A 66 24.25 11.58 -7.05
C GLU A 66 23.49 11.64 -5.73
N CYS A 67 22.17 11.90 -5.76
CA CYS A 67 21.40 11.96 -4.53
C CYS A 67 21.34 10.61 -3.81
N HIS A 68 21.23 9.48 -4.54
CA HIS A 68 21.20 8.15 -3.93
C HIS A 68 22.57 7.66 -3.44
N ALA A 69 23.68 8.23 -3.92
CA ALA A 69 25.01 8.00 -3.33
C ALA A 69 25.14 8.66 -1.95
N ALA A 70 24.33 9.67 -1.66
CA ALA A 70 24.35 10.45 -0.43
C ALA A 70 22.94 10.63 0.15
N VAL A 71 22.18 9.54 0.29
CA VAL A 71 20.82 9.56 0.85
C VAL A 71 20.81 10.24 2.21
N TRP A 72 19.87 11.17 2.40
CA TRP A 72 19.75 11.95 3.63
C TRP A 72 19.66 11.05 4.87
N PRO A 73 20.42 11.32 5.95
CA PRO A 73 20.39 10.50 7.16
C PRO A 73 18.99 10.32 7.76
N GLU A 74 18.13 11.33 7.68
CA GLU A 74 16.74 11.30 8.13
C GLU A 74 15.93 10.24 7.41
N VAL A 75 16.11 10.14 6.09
CA VAL A 75 15.42 9.19 5.22
C VAL A 75 15.90 7.77 5.53
N GLN A 76 17.22 7.56 5.64
CA GLN A 76 17.77 6.26 6.01
C GLN A 76 17.30 5.79 7.39
N ARG A 77 17.24 6.71 8.37
CA ARG A 77 16.69 6.41 9.71
C ARG A 77 15.22 6.02 9.63
N GLN A 78 14.41 6.72 8.85
CA GLN A 78 12.99 6.39 8.70
C GLN A 78 12.79 5.03 8.03
N ILE A 79 13.52 4.72 6.95
CA ILE A 79 13.48 3.41 6.28
C ILE A 79 13.75 2.29 7.29
N LYS A 80 14.81 2.44 8.09
CA LYS A 80 15.17 1.47 9.14
C LYS A 80 14.09 1.37 10.23
N ALA A 81 13.52 2.49 10.68
CA ALA A 81 12.48 2.53 11.70
C ALA A 81 11.14 1.92 11.23
N CYS A 82 10.91 1.88 9.90
CA CYS A 82 9.78 1.21 9.26
C CYS A 82 10.09 -0.25 8.88
N ASN A 83 11.11 -0.85 9.50
CA ASN A 83 11.47 -2.26 9.34
C ASN A 83 11.73 -2.69 7.89
N ILE A 84 12.16 -1.76 7.04
CA ILE A 84 12.63 -2.04 5.69
C ILE A 84 14.12 -2.37 5.75
N GLN A 85 14.51 -3.50 5.18
CA GLN A 85 15.87 -4.03 5.13
C GLN A 85 16.20 -4.50 3.73
N ASP A 86 17.49 -4.73 3.46
CA ASP A 86 18.00 -5.18 2.15
C ASP A 86 17.43 -4.35 0.99
N TYR A 87 17.29 -3.03 1.19
CA TYR A 87 16.72 -2.15 0.18
C TYR A 87 17.77 -1.77 -0.86
N SER A 88 17.51 -2.15 -2.10
CA SER A 88 18.34 -1.80 -3.27
C SER A 88 17.51 -1.15 -4.36
N ILE A 89 18.14 -0.27 -5.14
CA ILE A 89 17.59 0.31 -6.36
C ILE A 89 18.64 0.14 -7.47
N CYS A 90 18.29 -0.61 -8.50
CA CYS A 90 19.11 -0.86 -9.68
C CYS A 90 18.57 -0.07 -10.87
N HIS A 91 19.44 0.45 -11.73
CA HIS A 91 19.07 1.16 -12.95
C HIS A 91 19.49 0.36 -14.18
N ASP A 92 18.55 0.14 -15.09
CA ASP A 92 18.82 -0.39 -16.43
C ASP A 92 18.98 0.79 -17.42
N PRO A 93 20.19 1.06 -17.94
CA PRO A 93 20.43 2.16 -18.87
C PRO A 93 19.74 2.02 -20.23
N GLU A 94 19.39 0.81 -20.66
CA GLU A 94 18.79 0.58 -21.97
C GLU A 94 17.30 0.96 -21.97
N THR A 95 16.58 0.53 -20.94
CA THR A 95 15.14 0.80 -20.81
C THR A 95 14.81 2.06 -20.01
N GLY A 96 15.78 2.57 -19.24
CA GLY A 96 15.58 3.65 -18.26
C GLY A 96 14.76 3.21 -17.05
N ILE A 97 14.63 1.91 -16.80
CA ILE A 97 13.89 1.38 -15.66
C ILE A 97 14.76 1.41 -14.41
N LEU A 98 14.16 1.89 -13.31
CA LEU A 98 14.63 1.65 -11.96
C LEU A 98 13.88 0.45 -11.39
N PHE A 99 14.62 -0.56 -10.94
CA PHE A 99 14.12 -1.70 -10.19
C PHE A 99 14.48 -1.56 -8.72
N ALA A 100 13.47 -1.45 -7.86
CA ALA A 100 13.64 -1.38 -6.42
C ALA A 100 13.22 -2.72 -5.78
N SER A 101 14.03 -3.24 -4.86
CA SER A 101 13.65 -4.40 -4.06
C SER A 101 14.02 -4.22 -2.59
N PHE A 102 13.16 -4.67 -1.68
CA PHE A 102 13.41 -4.63 -0.24
C PHE A 102 12.69 -5.75 0.50
N LYS A 103 13.14 -6.01 1.74
CA LYS A 103 12.49 -6.91 2.69
C LYS A 103 11.82 -6.10 3.79
N TYR A 104 10.59 -6.47 4.13
CA TYR A 104 9.90 -5.99 5.31
C TYR A 104 9.93 -7.05 6.42
N VAL A 105 10.40 -6.64 7.60
CA VAL A 105 10.56 -7.51 8.78
C VAL A 105 9.85 -6.96 10.02
N GLY A 106 8.86 -6.09 9.84
CA GLY A 106 8.11 -5.48 10.95
C GLY A 106 6.86 -6.29 11.35
N TYR A 107 5.96 -5.63 12.06
CA TYR A 107 4.71 -6.25 12.56
C TYR A 107 3.47 -5.76 11.81
N ASP A 108 3.47 -4.52 11.32
CA ASP A 108 2.36 -3.89 10.61
C ASP A 108 2.87 -3.08 9.43
N TYR A 109 2.84 -3.68 8.23
CA TYR A 109 3.37 -3.02 7.03
C TYR A 109 2.60 -1.73 6.71
N ALA A 110 1.28 -1.75 6.83
CA ALA A 110 0.45 -0.60 6.51
C ALA A 110 0.73 0.57 7.46
N GLY A 111 0.78 0.30 8.76
CA GLY A 111 1.15 1.30 9.77
C GLY A 111 2.59 1.80 9.62
N ASP A 112 3.54 0.94 9.22
CA ASP A 112 4.92 1.35 8.95
C ASP A 112 5.00 2.25 7.71
N MET A 113 4.24 1.98 6.65
CA MET A 113 4.16 2.84 5.46
C MET A 113 3.45 4.17 5.76
N GLU A 114 2.45 4.18 6.64
CA GLU A 114 1.79 5.41 7.11
C GLU A 114 2.78 6.33 7.82
N ARG A 115 3.53 5.80 8.81
CA ARG A 115 4.57 6.58 9.52
C ARG A 115 5.64 7.13 8.58
N MET A 116 5.95 6.40 7.51
CA MET A 116 6.88 6.88 6.50
C MET A 116 6.32 8.10 5.75
N ARG A 117 5.03 8.08 5.40
CA ARG A 117 4.33 9.18 4.71
C ARG A 117 4.16 10.41 5.60
N GLU A 118 3.94 10.22 6.89
CA GLU A 118 3.80 11.32 7.86
C GLU A 118 5.11 12.11 8.05
N ASN A 119 6.26 11.49 7.79
CA ASN A 119 7.57 12.13 7.99
C ASN A 119 7.82 13.23 6.93
N PRO A 120 7.91 14.52 7.32
CA PRO A 120 8.08 15.62 6.36
C PRO A 120 9.40 15.56 5.59
N LYS A 121 10.47 15.01 6.18
CA LYS A 121 11.76 14.86 5.49
C LYS A 121 11.74 13.76 4.45
N VAL A 122 10.95 12.71 4.67
CA VAL A 122 10.72 11.68 3.65
C VAL A 122 9.89 12.24 2.50
N ARG A 123 8.86 13.05 2.79
CA ARG A 123 8.06 13.70 1.74
C ARG A 123 8.87 14.68 0.90
N GLU A 124 9.74 15.47 1.53
CA GLU A 124 10.67 16.37 0.83
C GLU A 124 11.61 15.58 -0.10
N TRP A 125 12.19 14.49 0.41
CA TRP A 125 12.99 13.57 -0.38
C TRP A 125 12.22 12.98 -1.56
N TRP A 126 11.00 12.49 -1.32
CA TRP A 126 10.13 11.95 -2.36
C TRP A 126 9.78 12.98 -3.42
N ALA A 127 9.40 14.19 -3.05
CA ALA A 127 9.09 15.24 -4.01
C ALA A 127 10.28 15.53 -4.96
N MET A 128 11.50 15.54 -4.42
CA MET A 128 12.72 15.67 -5.22
C MET A 128 12.91 14.46 -6.15
N THR A 129 12.86 13.22 -5.63
CA THR A 129 13.11 12.02 -6.46
C THR A 129 11.99 11.75 -7.47
N ASP A 130 10.74 12.03 -7.12
CA ASP A 130 9.57 11.93 -8.00
C ASP A 130 9.73 12.87 -9.19
N SER A 131 10.35 14.05 -9.01
CA SER A 131 10.63 14.98 -10.10
C SER A 131 11.57 14.40 -11.16
N TYR A 132 12.40 13.41 -10.79
CA TYR A 132 13.30 12.70 -11.70
C TYR A 132 12.64 11.47 -12.35
N GLN A 133 11.48 11.05 -11.86
CA GLN A 133 10.83 9.81 -12.22
C GLN A 133 9.57 10.04 -13.06
N GLU A 134 9.12 8.99 -13.72
CA GLU A 134 7.85 8.92 -14.41
C GLU A 134 7.15 7.61 -14.03
N SER A 135 5.98 7.72 -13.41
CA SER A 135 5.19 6.55 -13.03
C SER A 135 4.62 5.85 -14.26
N MET A 136 4.65 4.52 -14.21
CA MET A 136 4.01 3.64 -15.19
C MET A 136 2.58 3.24 -14.78
N VAL A 137 2.10 3.75 -13.65
CA VAL A 137 0.80 3.40 -13.07
C VAL A 137 -0.22 4.47 -13.47
N PRO A 138 -1.29 4.13 -14.22
CA PRO A 138 -2.29 5.10 -14.64
C PRO A 138 -2.94 5.82 -13.45
N GLY A 139 -2.91 7.16 -13.47
CA GLY A 139 -3.51 8.00 -12.43
C GLY A 139 -2.64 8.22 -11.19
N ALA A 140 -1.43 7.65 -11.13
CA ALA A 140 -0.49 7.91 -10.04
C ALA A 140 0.03 9.36 -10.11
N LYS A 141 0.17 10.00 -8.94
CA LYS A 141 0.51 11.42 -8.84
C LYS A 141 1.87 11.68 -8.19
N SER A 142 2.18 10.96 -7.12
CA SER A 142 3.44 11.07 -6.37
C SER A 142 3.59 9.89 -5.40
N SER A 143 4.79 9.67 -4.89
CA SER A 143 5.07 8.70 -3.82
C SER A 143 4.27 8.99 -2.54
N GLU A 144 3.95 10.25 -2.28
CA GLU A 144 3.12 10.66 -1.12
C GLU A 144 1.65 10.29 -1.27
N SER A 145 1.12 10.22 -2.50
CA SER A 145 -0.34 10.09 -2.75
C SER A 145 -0.94 8.77 -2.27
N GLY A 146 -0.10 7.75 -2.04
CA GLY A 146 -0.54 6.42 -1.59
C GLY A 146 -1.16 5.59 -2.70
N GLU A 147 -2.35 5.97 -3.16
CA GLU A 147 -3.12 5.21 -4.15
C GLU A 147 -3.63 6.08 -5.32
N PRO A 148 -3.43 5.64 -6.59
CA PRO A 148 -2.65 4.47 -6.98
C PRO A 148 -1.14 4.69 -6.74
N SER A 149 -0.42 3.61 -6.40
CA SER A 149 1.01 3.66 -6.08
C SER A 149 1.85 4.31 -7.17
N TRP A 150 2.81 5.16 -6.76
CA TRP A 150 3.76 5.80 -7.67
C TRP A 150 4.70 4.80 -8.35
N TRP A 151 5.22 3.85 -7.59
CA TRP A 151 6.00 2.74 -8.10
C TRP A 151 5.07 1.60 -8.52
N LYS A 152 5.33 0.98 -9.68
CA LYS A 152 4.55 -0.15 -10.16
C LYS A 152 5.02 -1.43 -9.46
N PRO A 153 4.19 -2.12 -8.67
CA PRO A 153 4.56 -3.40 -8.07
C PRO A 153 4.83 -4.45 -9.14
N VAL A 154 5.77 -5.36 -8.86
CA VAL A 154 6.01 -6.55 -9.70
C VAL A 154 5.87 -7.82 -8.86
N GLU A 155 5.52 -8.92 -9.52
CA GLU A 155 5.27 -10.22 -8.88
C GLU A 155 6.58 -10.97 -8.64
N GLU A 156 6.76 -11.46 -7.41
CA GLU A 156 7.78 -12.46 -7.11
C GLU A 156 7.27 -13.84 -7.50
N VAL A 157 7.90 -14.46 -8.50
CA VAL A 157 7.51 -15.79 -9.01
C VAL A 157 8.38 -16.94 -8.47
N PHE A 158 9.54 -16.61 -7.89
CA PHE A 158 10.47 -17.59 -7.35
C PHE A 158 11.36 -16.95 -6.28
N TYR A 159 11.65 -17.72 -5.23
CA TYR A 159 12.64 -17.37 -4.21
C TYR A 159 13.27 -18.64 -3.63
N GLN A 160 14.58 -18.61 -3.46
CA GLN A 160 15.34 -19.61 -2.72
C GLN A 160 16.15 -18.88 -1.65
N ALA A 161 15.96 -19.30 -0.39
CA ALA A 161 16.72 -18.79 0.75
C ALA A 161 18.12 -19.41 0.80
#